data_AF-A0A1D2R255-F1
#
_entry.id   AF-A0A1D2R255-F1
#
_cell.length_a   1.000
_cell.length_b   1.000
_cell.length_c   1.000
_cell.angle_alpha   90.00
_cell.angle_beta   90.00
_cell.angle_gamma   90.00
#
_symmetry.space_group_name_H-M   'P 1'
#
loop_
_entity.id
_entity.type
_entity.pdbx_description
1 polymer ?
#
loop_
_entity_poly.entity_id
_entity_poly.type
_entity_poly.pdbx_seq_one_letter_code
_entity_poly.pdbx_strand_id
1 'polypeptide(L)'
;MRGVNKNTIYGHLKKFQEKAGGYTGNDIFKLAKEFNVNRKTLNRNIEKWAETDTRFLDIKYLGKRYISLTLDEAFEIERNLMDNPLMVKKYLLESINANRVRNDLVPLPKTSFYEGSLKNYSAT
;
A
#
# COMPACT_ATOMS: atom_id res chain seq x y z
N MET A 1 29.72 6.73 -1.20
CA MET A 1 28.26 6.65 -1.37
C MET A 1 27.74 8.05 -1.67
N ARG A 2 27.11 8.28 -2.83
CA ARG A 2 26.48 9.58 -3.13
C ARG A 2 25.33 9.79 -2.13
N GLY A 3 25.43 10.81 -1.29
CA GLY A 3 24.38 11.17 -0.37
C GLY A 3 23.10 11.53 -1.13
N VAL A 4 21.96 11.09 -0.63
CA VAL A 4 20.66 11.45 -1.21
C VAL A 4 20.41 12.94 -0.98
N ASN A 5 20.04 13.69 -2.02
CA ASN A 5 19.71 15.10 -1.89
C ASN A 5 18.39 15.27 -1.10
N LYS A 6 18.48 15.90 0.07
CA LYS A 6 17.35 16.18 0.97
C LYS A 6 16.19 16.92 0.28
N ASN A 7 16.50 17.95 -0.51
CA ASN A 7 15.48 18.76 -1.20
C ASN A 7 14.78 17.96 -2.30
N THR A 8 15.51 17.08 -2.99
CA THR A 8 14.92 16.17 -3.96
C THR A 8 13.91 15.24 -3.29
N ILE A 9 14.31 14.55 -2.21
CA ILE A 9 13.40 13.65 -1.48
C ILE A 9 12.19 14.40 -0.95
N TYR A 10 12.39 15.59 -0.37
CA TYR A 10 11.29 16.44 0.05
C TYR A 10 10.28 16.70 -1.09
N GLY A 11 10.76 17.03 -2.29
CA GLY A 11 9.90 17.23 -3.46
C GLY A 11 9.07 16.01 -3.83
N HIS A 12 9.63 14.79 -3.73
CA HIS A 12 8.85 13.56 -3.96
C HIS A 12 7.82 13.31 -2.85
N LEU A 13 8.23 13.46 -1.59
CA LEU A 13 7.35 13.25 -0.45
C LEU A 13 6.19 14.26 -0.43
N LYS A 14 6.45 15.51 -0.83
CA LYS A 14 5.41 16.54 -0.98
C LYS A 14 4.38 16.15 -2.04
N LYS A 15 4.81 15.60 -3.18
CA LYS A 15 3.88 15.08 -4.20
C LYS A 15 3.00 13.94 -3.66
N PHE A 16 3.53 13.08 -2.78
CA PHE A 16 2.71 12.06 -2.12
C PHE A 16 1.74 12.67 -1.11
N GLN A 17 2.17 13.68 -0.36
CA GLN A 17 1.28 14.42 0.53
C GLN A 17 0.10 15.04 -0.23
N GLU A 18 0.36 15.72 -1.34
CA GLU A 18 -0.66 16.39 -2.16
C GLU A 18 -1.62 15.40 -2.85
N LYS A 19 -1.10 14.29 -3.39
CA LYS A 19 -1.93 13.31 -4.11
C LYS A 19 -2.71 12.36 -3.20
N ALA A 20 -2.17 12.10 -2.03
CA ALA A 20 -2.46 10.88 -1.29
C ALA A 20 -2.58 11.09 0.23
N GLY A 21 -2.39 12.32 0.71
CA GLY A 21 -2.43 12.67 2.14
C GLY A 21 -1.20 12.24 2.93
N GLY A 22 -0.19 11.66 2.26
CA GLY A 22 1.04 11.17 2.87
C GLY A 22 1.73 10.11 2.01
N TYR A 23 2.80 9.52 2.55
CA TYR A 23 3.62 8.49 1.88
C TYR A 23 3.59 7.16 2.63
N THR A 24 3.86 6.07 1.92
CA THR A 24 3.87 4.71 2.46
C THR A 24 5.24 4.07 2.42
N GLY A 25 5.40 2.93 3.08
CA GLY A 25 6.64 2.15 2.99
C GLY A 25 6.97 1.68 1.57
N ASN A 26 5.95 1.54 0.70
CA ASN A 26 6.15 1.19 -0.71
C ASN A 26 6.69 2.39 -1.52
N ASP A 27 6.26 3.60 -1.19
CA ASP A 27 6.76 4.82 -1.82
C ASP A 27 8.24 5.03 -1.47
N ILE A 28 8.62 4.79 -0.21
CA ILE A 28 10.04 4.80 0.20
C ILE A 28 10.84 3.73 -0.54
N PHE A 29 10.28 2.53 -0.74
CA PHE A 29 10.94 1.48 -1.50
C PHE A 29 11.18 1.89 -2.97
N LYS A 30 10.18 2.50 -3.61
CA LYS A 30 10.30 3.03 -4.98
C LYS A 30 11.36 4.12 -5.07
N LEU A 31 11.33 5.09 -4.15
CA LEU A 31 12.35 6.15 -4.09
C LEU A 31 13.75 5.56 -3.84
N ALA A 32 13.88 4.61 -2.92
CA ALA A 32 15.16 3.96 -2.64
C ALA A 32 15.74 3.31 -3.90
N LYS A 33 14.89 2.64 -4.70
CA LYS A 33 15.28 2.06 -5.99
C LYS A 33 15.66 3.12 -7.02
N GLU A 34 14.86 4.19 -7.14
CA GLU A 34 15.08 5.29 -8.08
C GLU A 34 16.41 6.01 -7.83
N PHE A 35 16.73 6.27 -6.56
CA PHE A 35 17.96 6.95 -6.15
C PHE A 35 19.14 6.00 -5.90
N ASN A 36 18.98 4.70 -6.18
CA ASN A 36 19.96 3.65 -5.93
C ASN A 36 20.56 3.69 -4.51
N VAL A 37 19.68 3.77 -3.50
CA VAL A 37 20.05 3.83 -2.08
C VAL A 37 19.35 2.75 -1.27
N ASN A 38 19.92 2.42 -0.12
CA ASN A 38 19.30 1.47 0.79
C ASN A 38 18.02 2.07 1.40
N ARG A 39 16.92 1.32 1.34
CA ARG A 39 15.62 1.71 1.93
C ARG A 39 15.71 2.09 3.40
N LYS A 40 16.43 1.31 4.23
CA LYS A 40 16.58 1.59 5.66
C LYS A 40 17.34 2.90 5.89
N THR A 41 18.38 3.14 5.10
CA THR A 41 19.15 4.41 5.15
C THR A 41 18.29 5.59 4.75
N LEU A 42 17.51 5.49 3.67
CA LEU A 42 16.60 6.54 3.24
C LEU A 42 15.54 6.84 4.32
N ASN A 43 14.96 5.80 4.93
CA ASN A 43 13.97 5.97 5.99
C ASN A 43 14.55 6.70 7.21
N ARG A 44 15.73 6.28 7.68
CA ARG A 44 16.45 6.96 8.79
C ARG A 44 16.76 8.42 8.47
N ASN A 45 17.14 8.71 7.23
CA ASN A 45 17.40 10.09 6.81
C ASN A 45 16.12 10.92 6.85
N ILE A 46 14.99 10.39 6.40
CA ILE A 46 13.69 11.08 6.45
C ILE A 46 13.28 11.34 7.90
N GLU A 47 13.42 10.36 8.80
CA GLU A 47 13.16 10.51 10.23
C GLU A 47 14.03 11.63 10.83
N LYS A 48 15.35 11.60 10.56
CA LYS A 48 16.28 12.65 10.99
C LYS A 48 15.94 14.03 10.41
N TRP A 49 15.46 14.08 9.17
CA TRP A 49 15.04 15.35 8.55
C TRP A 49 13.75 15.87 9.16
N ALA A 50 12.82 15.00 9.57
CA ALA A 50 11.61 15.42 10.29
C ALA A 50 11.93 16.05 11.66
N GLU A 51 13.00 15.60 12.32
CA GLU A 51 13.46 16.20 13.59
C GLU A 51 14.15 17.57 13.41
N THR A 52 14.75 17.83 12.24
CA THR A 52 15.65 18.97 12.03
C THR A 52 15.14 20.00 11.02
N ASP A 53 14.11 19.68 10.25
CA ASP A 53 13.56 20.53 9.20
C ASP A 53 12.04 20.54 9.26
N THR A 54 11.50 21.70 9.61
CA THR A 54 10.06 21.90 9.80
C THR A 54 9.25 21.58 8.56
N ARG A 55 9.83 21.63 7.35
CA ARG A 55 9.14 21.27 6.11
C ARG A 55 8.70 19.80 6.10
N PHE A 56 9.43 18.92 6.79
CA PHE A 56 9.11 17.50 6.87
C PHE A 56 8.04 17.20 7.93
N LEU A 57 7.70 18.13 8.83
CA LEU A 57 6.66 17.93 9.85
C LEU A 57 5.27 17.76 9.22
N ASP A 58 5.00 18.46 8.12
CA ASP A 58 3.71 18.40 7.43
C ASP A 58 3.55 17.15 6.54
N ILE A 59 4.59 16.33 6.41
CA ILE A 59 4.57 15.15 5.57
C ILE A 59 4.25 13.92 6.42
N LYS A 60 3.09 13.30 6.16
CA LYS A 60 2.61 12.17 6.96
C LYS A 60 3.09 10.82 6.42
N TYR A 61 3.65 9.99 7.30
CA TYR A 61 3.84 8.57 7.02
C TYR A 61 2.55 7.80 7.31
N LEU A 62 2.00 7.15 6.28
CA LEU A 62 0.73 6.42 6.34
C LEU A 62 0.92 4.93 6.66
N GLY A 63 2.15 4.47 6.88
CA GLY A 63 2.43 3.05 7.09
C GLY A 63 2.28 2.22 5.82
N LYS A 64 1.48 1.15 5.89
CA LYS A 64 1.05 0.36 4.73
C LYS A 64 -0.32 0.87 4.28
N ARG A 65 -0.45 1.26 3.00
CA ARG A 65 -1.77 1.46 2.41
C ARG A 65 -2.50 0.11 2.37
N TYR A 66 -3.56 0.01 3.15
CA TYR A 66 -4.55 -1.04 2.94
C TYR A 66 -5.28 -0.70 1.65
N ILE A 67 -5.22 -1.63 0.69
CA ILE A 67 -6.16 -1.61 -0.43
C ILE A 67 -7.42 -2.27 0.13
N SER A 68 -8.41 -1.44 0.43
CA SER A 68 -9.69 -1.88 0.94
C SER A 68 -10.47 -2.64 -0.13
N LEU A 69 -11.09 -3.73 0.27
CA LEU A 69 -12.14 -4.36 -0.52
C LEU A 69 -13.32 -3.40 -0.66
N THR A 70 -13.95 -3.37 -1.83
CA THR A 70 -15.28 -2.80 -1.98
C THR A 70 -16.30 -3.75 -1.36
N LEU A 71 -17.51 -3.24 -1.09
CA LEU A 71 -18.61 -4.07 -0.59
C LEU A 71 -18.99 -5.17 -1.58
N ASP A 72 -19.04 -4.85 -2.88
CA ASP A 72 -19.36 -5.83 -3.93
C ASP A 72 -18.33 -6.96 -3.97
N GLU A 73 -17.04 -6.64 -3.83
CA GLU A 73 -15.98 -7.63 -3.78
C GLU A 73 -16.05 -8.47 -2.50
N ALA A 74 -16.44 -7.87 -1.37
CA ALA A 74 -16.66 -8.62 -0.13
C ALA A 74 -17.81 -9.62 -0.29
N PHE A 75 -18.93 -9.21 -0.88
CA PHE A 75 -20.06 -10.09 -1.17
C PHE A 75 -19.73 -11.16 -2.20
N GLU A 76 -18.97 -10.82 -3.24
CA GLU A 76 -18.49 -11.79 -4.23
C GLU A 76 -17.63 -12.86 -3.56
N ILE A 77 -16.71 -12.46 -2.67
CA ILE A 77 -15.86 -13.40 -1.92
C ILE A 77 -16.72 -14.31 -1.04
N GLU A 78 -17.66 -13.73 -0.30
CA GLU A 78 -18.53 -14.47 0.61
C GLU A 78 -19.36 -15.52 -0.14
N ARG A 79 -20.07 -15.10 -1.21
CA ARG A 79 -20.87 -16.03 -2.02
C ARG A 79 -20.04 -17.18 -2.58
N ASN A 80 -18.87 -16.89 -3.19
CA ASN A 80 -18.04 -17.95 -3.76
C ASN A 80 -17.53 -18.95 -2.71
N LEU A 81 -17.24 -18.48 -1.48
CA LEU A 81 -16.79 -19.36 -0.40
C LEU A 81 -17.96 -20.12 0.27
N MET A 82 -19.17 -19.58 0.25
CA MET A 82 -20.38 -20.30 0.69
C MET A 82 -20.78 -21.38 -0.31
N ASP A 83 -20.80 -21.04 -1.61
CA ASP A 83 -21.22 -21.94 -2.68
C ASP A 83 -20.19 -23.06 -2.94
N ASN A 84 -18.90 -22.76 -2.77
CA ASN A 84 -17.83 -23.74 -2.88
C ASN A 84 -16.74 -23.52 -1.81
N PRO A 85 -16.95 -24.06 -0.60
CA PRO A 85 -16.00 -23.92 0.52
C PRO A 85 -14.61 -24.51 0.23
N LEU A 86 -14.52 -25.47 -0.69
CA LEU A 86 -13.26 -26.13 -1.09
C LEU A 86 -12.53 -25.38 -2.22
N MET A 87 -13.08 -24.27 -2.72
CA MET A 87 -12.45 -23.47 -3.76
C MET A 87 -11.05 -23.02 -3.32
N VAL A 88 -10.09 -23.17 -4.24
CA VAL A 88 -8.74 -22.64 -4.03
C VAL A 88 -8.79 -21.12 -4.08
N LYS A 89 -8.77 -20.48 -2.90
CA LYS A 89 -8.83 -19.02 -2.68
C LYS A 89 -7.91 -18.18 -3.59
N LYS A 90 -6.81 -18.75 -4.06
CA LYS A 90 -5.90 -18.09 -5.01
C LYS A 90 -6.61 -17.72 -6.32
N TYR A 91 -7.44 -18.61 -6.88
CA TYR A 91 -8.13 -18.36 -8.15
C TYR A 91 -9.20 -17.28 -8.01
N LEU A 92 -9.88 -17.23 -6.86
CA LEU A 92 -10.81 -16.15 -6.54
C LEU A 92 -10.11 -14.79 -6.47
N LEU A 93 -8.95 -14.71 -5.80
CA LEU A 93 -8.13 -13.50 -5.79
C LEU A 93 -7.68 -13.09 -7.20
N GLU A 94 -7.27 -14.04 -8.03
CA GLU A 94 -6.87 -13.78 -9.43
C GLU A 94 -8.04 -13.21 -10.25
N SER A 95 -9.25 -13.77 -10.10
CA SER A 95 -10.47 -13.27 -10.74
C SER A 95 -10.80 -11.83 -10.32
N ILE A 96 -10.81 -11.56 -9.00
CA ILE A 96 -11.08 -10.22 -8.47
C ILE A 96 -10.03 -9.21 -8.95
N ASN A 97 -8.76 -9.60 -8.99
CA ASN A 97 -7.70 -8.72 -9.48
C ASN A 97 -7.79 -8.47 -10.99
N ALA A 98 -8.23 -9.46 -11.78
CA ALA A 98 -8.52 -9.24 -13.19
C ALA A 98 -9.66 -8.22 -13.37
N ASN A 99 -10.72 -8.32 -12.56
CA ASN A 99 -11.80 -7.32 -12.52
C ASN A 99 -11.30 -5.92 -12.16
N ARG A 100 -10.47 -5.81 -11.12
CA ARG A 100 -9.88 -4.52 -10.73
C ARG A 100 -9.07 -3.88 -11.85
N VAL A 101 -8.18 -4.64 -12.48
CA VAL A 101 -7.34 -4.15 -13.58
C VAL A 101 -8.21 -3.68 -14.75
N ARG A 102 -9.29 -4.39 -15.08
CA ARG A 102 -10.25 -3.96 -16.11
C ARG A 102 -10.96 -2.65 -15.79
N ASN A 103 -11.07 -2.28 -14.51
CA ASN A 103 -11.70 -1.06 -14.04
C ASN A 103 -10.68 -0.01 -13.57
N ASP A 104 -9.42 -0.11 -14.01
CA ASP A 104 -8.32 0.80 -13.63
C ASP A 104 -8.07 0.91 -12.11
N LEU A 105 -8.45 -0.13 -11.36
CA LEU A 105 -8.21 -0.24 -9.92
C LEU A 105 -6.91 -0.99 -9.64
N VAL A 106 -6.26 -0.62 -8.53
CA VAL A 106 -5.04 -1.28 -8.07
C VAL A 106 -5.37 -2.70 -7.58
N PRO A 107 -4.65 -3.74 -8.03
CA PRO A 107 -4.83 -5.11 -7.54
C PRO A 107 -4.73 -5.23 -6.02
N LEU A 108 -5.57 -6.09 -5.44
CA LEU A 108 -5.49 -6.45 -4.04
C LEU A 108 -4.19 -7.20 -3.74
N PRO A 109 -3.47 -6.79 -2.68
CA PRO A 109 -2.44 -7.60 -2.09
C PRO A 109 -3.05 -8.88 -1.51
N LYS A 110 -2.29 -9.98 -1.61
CA LYS A 110 -2.68 -11.26 -1.01
C LYS A 110 -3.11 -11.09 0.46
N THR A 111 -2.33 -10.37 1.25
CA THR A 111 -2.62 -10.14 2.67
C THR A 111 -3.99 -9.48 2.88
N SER A 112 -4.31 -8.43 2.11
CA SER A 112 -5.59 -7.72 2.22
C SER A 112 -6.78 -8.62 1.87
N PHE A 113 -6.65 -9.45 0.83
CA PHE A 113 -7.68 -10.42 0.46
C PHE A 113 -7.91 -11.47 1.55
N TYR A 114 -6.86 -12.10 2.06
CA TYR A 114 -7.01 -13.15 3.06
C TYR A 114 -7.54 -12.61 4.39
N GLU A 115 -7.09 -11.44 4.85
CA GLU A 115 -7.63 -10.79 6.04
C GLU A 115 -9.12 -10.43 5.88
N GLY A 116 -9.52 -9.90 4.72
CA GLY A 116 -10.92 -9.64 4.41
C GLY A 116 -11.77 -10.91 4.41
N SER A 117 -11.26 -11.98 3.79
CA SER A 117 -11.95 -13.27 3.73
C SER A 117 -12.12 -13.95 5.09
N LEU A 118 -11.25 -13.66 6.07
CA LEU A 118 -11.30 -14.26 7.40
C LEU A 118 -12.24 -13.51 8.34
N LYS A 119 -12.32 -12.18 8.23
CA LYS A 119 -13.21 -11.36 9.07
C LYS A 119 -14.69 -11.69 8.87
N ASN A 120 -15.09 -12.10 7.66
CA ASN A 120 -16.48 -12.43 7.35
C ASN A 120 -16.94 -13.78 7.95
N TYR A 121 -16.02 -14.65 8.39
CA TYR A 121 -16.36 -15.93 9.04
C TYR A 121 -16.38 -15.85 10.57
N SER A 122 -15.93 -14.75 11.17
CA SER A 122 -15.88 -14.57 12.64
C SER A 122 -17.09 -13.80 13.19
N ALA A 123 -18.06 -13.45 12.34
CA ALA A 123 -19.27 -12.71 12.72
C ALA A 123 -20.52 -13.60 12.81
N THR A 124 -20.35 -14.92 12.77
CA THR A 124 -21.40 -15.93 12.92
C THR A 124 -21.22 -16.69 14.23
#